data_AF-A0A955B3F9-F1
#
_entry.id   AF-A0A955B3F9-F1
#
_cell.length_a   1.000
_cell.length_b   1.000
_cell.length_c   1.000
_cell.angle_alpha   90.00
_cell.angle_beta   90.00
_cell.angle_gamma   90.00
#
_symmetry.space_group_name_H-M   'P 1'
#
loop_
_entity.id
_entity.type
_entity.pdbx_description
1 polymer ?
#
loop_
_entity_poly.entity_id
_entity_poly.type
_entity_poly.pdbx_seq_one_letter_code
_entity_poly.pdbx_strand_id
1 'polypeptide(L)'
;MKTLKQRLSAGEMTRVFAMGRVVHPIVIEMFGLAGGYHGFWLDQEHASISTEQIVTVSLAGRANDLDCFVRIPPIGYWQVTQCLEAGAGGVMAAQIHSAEQAAEFIRWCRFAPLGTRGFNMSGRDADYTYKPAVRFAEDSNRE
;
A
#
# COMPACT_ATOMS: atom_id res chain seq x y z
N MET A 1 -10.65 10.41 3.82
CA MET A 1 -10.86 8.99 3.47
C MET A 1 -10.56 8.05 4.65
N LYS A 2 -11.37 7.00 4.85
CA LYS A 2 -11.07 5.88 5.78
C LYS A 2 -10.20 4.85 5.06
N THR A 3 -9.12 4.38 5.66
CA THR A 3 -8.19 3.43 5.01
C THR A 3 -8.82 2.04 4.86
N LEU A 4 -8.33 1.23 3.91
CA LEU A 4 -8.80 -0.14 3.72
C LEU A 4 -8.62 -0.97 5.00
N LYS A 5 -7.49 -0.78 5.69
CA LYS A 5 -7.25 -1.43 6.98
C LYS A 5 -8.31 -1.07 8.02
N GLN A 6 -8.63 0.22 8.17
CA GLN A 6 -9.65 0.67 9.12
C GLN A 6 -11.04 0.08 8.80
N ARG A 7 -11.37 -0.09 7.52
CA ARG A 7 -12.64 -0.73 7.08
C ARG A 7 -12.65 -2.22 7.40
N LEU A 8 -11.57 -2.93 7.05
CA LEU A 8 -11.41 -4.36 7.35
C LEU A 8 -11.45 -4.64 8.86
N SER A 9 -10.76 -3.83 9.68
CA SER A 9 -10.80 -3.96 11.14
C SER A 9 -12.18 -3.70 11.75
N ALA A 10 -13.02 -2.90 11.09
CA ALA A 10 -14.39 -2.65 11.50
C ALA A 10 -15.39 -3.72 11.01
N GLY A 11 -14.94 -4.76 10.29
CA GLY A 11 -15.81 -5.78 9.70
C GLY A 11 -16.67 -5.25 8.55
N GLU A 12 -16.33 -4.10 7.96
CA GLU A 12 -17.09 -3.49 6.88
C GLU A 12 -16.81 -4.18 5.54
N MET A 13 -17.86 -4.36 4.73
CA MET A 13 -17.69 -4.80 3.35
C MET A 13 -16.83 -3.79 2.59
N THR A 14 -15.65 -4.23 2.15
CA THR A 14 -14.65 -3.40 1.48
C THR A 14 -14.49 -3.84 0.02
N ARG A 15 -15.14 -3.08 -0.86
CA ARG A 15 -15.10 -3.26 -2.32
C ARG A 15 -13.84 -2.59 -2.89
N VAL A 16 -13.03 -3.36 -3.59
CA VAL A 16 -11.84 -2.89 -4.33
C VAL A 16 -11.86 -3.43 -5.75
N PHE A 17 -11.17 -2.74 -6.66
CA PHE A 17 -10.89 -3.26 -8.01
C PHE A 17 -9.39 -3.52 -8.20
N ALA A 18 -9.04 -4.31 -9.20
CA ALA A 18 -7.67 -4.73 -9.47
C ALA A 18 -7.12 -4.02 -10.71
N MET A 19 -5.85 -3.61 -10.64
CA MET A 19 -5.12 -3.08 -11.79
C MET A 19 -3.82 -3.87 -11.98
N GLY A 20 -3.57 -4.30 -13.22
CA GLY A 20 -2.37 -5.06 -13.58
C GLY A 20 -1.85 -4.71 -14.96
N ARG A 21 -2.70 -4.82 -15.99
CA ARG A 21 -2.31 -4.54 -17.39
C ARG A 21 -2.53 -3.10 -17.81
N VAL A 22 -3.55 -2.45 -17.26
CA VAL A 22 -3.90 -1.06 -17.54
C VAL A 22 -3.73 -0.29 -16.24
N VAL A 23 -2.57 0.34 -16.08
CA VAL A 23 -2.24 1.15 -14.89
C VAL A 23 -2.17 2.61 -15.31
N HIS A 24 -3.29 3.31 -15.18
CA HIS A 24 -3.44 4.69 -15.65
C HIS A 24 -4.36 5.49 -14.70
N PRO A 25 -4.03 6.76 -14.37
CA PRO A 25 -4.82 7.57 -13.46
C PRO A 25 -6.27 7.82 -13.92
N ILE A 26 -6.52 7.87 -15.23
CA ILE A 26 -7.90 7.97 -15.77
C ILE A 26 -8.79 6.82 -15.28
N VAL A 27 -8.24 5.60 -15.13
CA VAL A 27 -9.02 4.47 -14.60
C VAL A 27 -9.47 4.77 -13.17
N ILE A 28 -8.59 5.35 -12.36
CA ILE A 28 -8.90 5.73 -10.98
C ILE A 28 -10.02 6.77 -10.93
N GLU A 29 -9.92 7.81 -11.77
CA GLU A 29 -10.94 8.86 -11.87
C GLU A 29 -12.29 8.29 -12.31
N MET A 30 -12.31 7.39 -13.31
CA MET A 30 -13.53 6.71 -13.74
C MET A 30 -14.20 5.94 -12.59
N PHE A 31 -13.44 5.20 -11.80
CA PHE A 31 -13.97 4.48 -10.64
C PHE A 31 -14.38 5.41 -9.49
N GLY A 32 -13.66 6.52 -9.29
CA GLY A 32 -14.01 7.57 -8.34
C GLY A 32 -15.37 8.20 -8.66
N LEU A 33 -15.58 8.56 -9.92
CA LEU A 33 -16.84 9.13 -10.42
C LEU A 33 -18.00 8.13 -10.39
N ALA A 34 -17.74 6.87 -10.76
CA ALA A 34 -18.76 5.82 -10.71
C ALA A 34 -19.20 5.52 -9.27
N GLY A 35 -18.29 5.64 -8.31
CA GLY A 35 -18.52 5.36 -6.91
C GLY A 35 -18.70 3.86 -6.60
N GLY A 36 -18.95 3.54 -5.33
CA GLY A 36 -19.18 2.17 -4.86
C GLY A 36 -17.92 1.34 -4.62
N TYR A 37 -16.74 1.93 -4.74
CA TYR A 37 -15.45 1.34 -4.40
C TYR A 37 -14.78 2.14 -3.28
N HIS A 38 -13.91 1.47 -2.51
CA HIS A 38 -13.16 2.10 -1.41
C HIS A 38 -11.66 2.15 -1.70
N GLY A 39 -11.24 1.53 -2.80
CA GLY A 39 -9.85 1.46 -3.16
C GLY A 39 -9.58 0.49 -4.30
N PHE A 40 -8.30 0.23 -4.52
CA PHE A 40 -7.83 -0.68 -5.56
C PHE A 40 -6.54 -1.37 -5.13
N TRP A 41 -6.18 -2.46 -5.81
CA TRP A 41 -4.84 -3.03 -5.71
C TRP A 41 -4.07 -2.91 -7.01
N LEU A 42 -2.74 -2.92 -6.88
CA LEU A 42 -1.80 -3.01 -7.99
C LEU A 42 -1.15 -4.39 -7.98
N ASP A 43 -1.24 -5.11 -9.09
CA ASP A 43 -0.74 -6.47 -9.21
C ASP A 43 0.68 -6.53 -9.80
N GLN A 44 1.70 -6.43 -8.94
CA GLN A 44 3.09 -6.63 -9.36
C GLN A 44 3.49 -8.10 -9.51
N GLU A 45 2.65 -9.06 -9.09
CA GLU A 45 2.97 -10.49 -9.24
C GLU A 45 2.85 -10.93 -10.70
N HIS A 46 1.86 -10.41 -11.43
CA HIS A 46 1.59 -10.81 -12.81
C HIS A 46 1.81 -9.70 -13.85
N ALA A 47 2.15 -8.49 -13.41
CA ALA A 47 2.40 -7.37 -14.29
C ALA A 47 3.61 -6.53 -13.86
N SER A 48 4.26 -5.92 -14.85
CA SER A 48 5.39 -5.03 -14.64
C SER A 48 4.89 -3.63 -14.30
N ILE A 49 4.54 -3.39 -13.04
CA ILE A 49 4.12 -2.08 -12.54
C ILE A 49 5.35 -1.37 -11.93
N SER A 50 5.74 -0.25 -12.53
CA SER A 50 6.84 0.57 -12.04
C SER A 50 6.47 1.37 -10.79
N THR A 51 7.48 1.80 -10.04
CA THR A 51 7.31 2.71 -8.89
C THR A 51 6.63 4.01 -9.29
N GLU A 52 6.98 4.57 -10.44
CA GLU A 52 6.36 5.80 -10.96
C GLU A 52 4.87 5.64 -11.22
N GLN A 53 4.47 4.47 -11.74
CA GLN A 53 3.05 4.13 -11.89
C GLN A 53 2.36 4.04 -10.54
N ILE A 54 2.98 3.41 -9.52
CA ILE A 54 2.44 3.37 -8.15
C ILE A 54 2.25 4.79 -7.63
N VAL A 55 3.26 5.66 -7.72
CA VAL A 55 3.18 7.06 -7.28
C VAL A 55 2.01 7.77 -7.96
N THR A 56 1.93 7.66 -9.29
CA THR A 56 0.92 8.33 -10.12
C THR A 56 -0.50 7.91 -9.75
N VAL A 57 -0.78 6.60 -9.70
CA VAL A 57 -2.14 6.11 -9.42
C VAL A 57 -2.50 6.22 -7.94
N SER A 58 -1.53 6.15 -7.03
CA SER A 58 -1.79 6.40 -5.60
C SER A 58 -2.16 7.87 -5.35
N LEU A 59 -1.52 8.79 -6.07
CA LEU A 59 -1.90 10.21 -6.05
C LEU A 59 -3.33 10.41 -6.58
N ALA A 60 -3.65 9.82 -7.73
CA ALA A 60 -5.01 9.85 -8.28
C ALA A 60 -6.03 9.20 -7.33
N GLY A 61 -5.65 8.13 -6.64
CA GLY A 61 -6.48 7.44 -5.66
C GLY A 61 -6.88 8.36 -4.52
N ARG A 62 -5.89 8.98 -3.88
CA ARG A 62 -6.13 9.96 -2.81
C ARG A 62 -6.99 11.14 -3.26
N ALA A 63 -6.83 11.61 -4.49
CA ALA A 63 -7.65 12.68 -5.06
C ALA A 63 -9.12 12.28 -5.29
N ASN A 64 -9.41 10.98 -5.33
CA ASN A 64 -10.75 10.41 -5.57
C ASN A 64 -11.29 9.63 -4.35
N ASP A 65 -10.75 9.84 -3.16
CA ASP A 65 -11.11 9.08 -1.94
C ASP A 65 -11.04 7.55 -2.12
N LEU A 66 -10.05 7.07 -2.89
CA LEU A 66 -9.73 5.65 -3.09
C LEU A 66 -8.35 5.33 -2.50
N ASP A 67 -8.31 4.41 -1.53
CA ASP A 67 -7.07 3.92 -0.95
C ASP A 67 -6.47 2.79 -1.80
N CYS A 68 -5.20 2.44 -1.62
CA CYS A 68 -4.58 1.39 -2.42
C CYS A 68 -3.57 0.54 -1.70
N PHE A 69 -3.32 -0.64 -2.25
CA PHE A 69 -2.23 -1.51 -1.83
C PHE A 69 -1.60 -2.24 -3.01
N VAL A 70 -0.39 -2.74 -2.82
CA VAL A 70 0.35 -3.45 -3.88
C VAL A 70 0.47 -4.92 -3.52
N ARG A 71 0.09 -5.81 -4.45
CA ARG A 71 0.40 -7.24 -4.36
C ARG A 71 1.81 -7.47 -4.88
N ILE A 72 2.66 -8.00 -4.01
CA ILE A 72 4.10 -8.14 -4.23
C ILE A 72 4.44 -9.61 -4.48
N PRO A 73 5.21 -9.94 -5.53
CA PRO A 73 5.75 -11.29 -5.73
C PRO A 73 6.73 -11.68 -4.61
N PRO A 74 7.06 -12.98 -4.43
CA PRO A 74 7.91 -13.47 -3.34
C PRO A 74 9.41 -13.17 -3.58
N ILE A 75 9.78 -11.89 -3.67
CA ILE A 75 11.13 -11.43 -4.07
C ILE A 75 11.88 -10.64 -3.00
N GLY A 76 11.21 -10.16 -1.94
CA GLY A 76 11.87 -9.76 -0.69
C GLY A 76 11.50 -8.39 -0.11
N TYR A 77 12.30 -7.99 0.89
CA TYR A 77 12.12 -6.79 1.73
C TYR A 77 12.08 -5.46 0.95
N TRP A 78 12.94 -5.31 -0.06
CA TRP A 78 13.11 -4.03 -0.75
C TRP A 78 11.80 -3.56 -1.43
N GLN A 79 11.07 -4.46 -2.09
CA GLN A 79 9.80 -4.11 -2.74
C GLN A 79 8.74 -3.66 -1.74
N VAL A 80 8.67 -4.26 -0.55
CA VAL A 80 7.73 -3.85 0.50
C VAL A 80 7.95 -2.38 0.85
N THR A 81 9.19 -2.03 1.15
CA THR A 81 9.54 -0.65 1.54
C THR A 81 9.29 0.32 0.39
N GLN A 82 9.69 -0.04 -0.83
CA GLN A 82 9.50 0.78 -2.01
C GLN A 82 8.01 1.07 -2.31
N CYS A 83 7.14 0.07 -2.18
CA CYS A 83 5.70 0.26 -2.41
C CYS A 83 5.07 1.22 -1.39
N LEU A 84 5.43 1.06 -0.11
CA LEU A 84 4.94 1.93 0.96
C LEU A 84 5.46 3.37 0.78
N GLU A 85 6.74 3.55 0.49
CA GLU A 85 7.34 4.87 0.24
C GLU A 85 6.79 5.55 -1.02
N ALA A 86 6.39 4.77 -2.03
CA ALA A 86 5.70 5.28 -3.24
C ALA A 86 4.27 5.77 -2.97
N GLY A 87 3.73 5.50 -1.77
CA GLY A 87 2.43 6.01 -1.34
C GLY A 87 1.29 5.01 -1.39
N ALA A 88 1.58 3.70 -1.48
CA ALA A 88 0.59 2.67 -1.22
C ALA A 88 0.19 2.69 0.27
N GLY A 89 -1.10 2.55 0.55
CA GLY A 89 -1.63 2.44 1.92
C GLY A 89 -1.40 1.06 2.56
N GLY A 90 -0.92 0.08 1.79
CA GLY A 90 -0.57 -1.24 2.28
C GLY A 90 0.09 -2.14 1.23
N VAL A 91 0.40 -3.36 1.64
CA VAL A 91 1.00 -4.39 0.78
C VAL A 91 0.34 -5.74 1.01
N MET A 92 0.31 -6.57 -0.03
CA MET A 92 -0.21 -7.95 -0.02
C MET A 92 0.90 -8.88 -0.49
N ALA A 93 1.25 -9.88 0.31
CA ALA A 93 2.19 -10.91 -0.09
C ALA A 93 1.52 -11.96 -0.97
N ALA A 94 2.13 -12.28 -2.10
CA ALA A 94 1.79 -13.48 -2.85
C ALA A 94 2.52 -14.71 -2.30
N GLN A 95 1.97 -15.91 -2.57
CA GLN A 95 2.64 -17.19 -2.31
C GLN A 95 3.08 -17.41 -0.84
N ILE A 96 2.27 -17.00 0.14
CA ILE A 96 2.49 -17.33 1.54
C ILE A 96 1.94 -18.74 1.83
N HIS A 97 2.84 -19.66 2.16
CA HIS A 97 2.56 -21.07 2.43
C HIS A 97 2.81 -21.48 3.88
N SER A 98 3.35 -20.59 4.72
CA SER A 98 3.60 -20.87 6.14
C SER A 98 3.44 -19.65 7.03
N ALA A 99 3.27 -19.90 8.35
CA ALA A 99 3.20 -18.85 9.35
C ALA A 99 4.51 -18.06 9.47
N GLU A 100 5.65 -18.74 9.27
CA GLU A 100 6.99 -18.13 9.28
C GLU A 100 7.15 -17.14 8.14
N GLN A 101 6.71 -17.50 6.93
CA GLN A 101 6.71 -16.59 5.77
C GLN A 101 5.81 -15.37 6.01
N ALA A 102 4.64 -15.58 6.61
CA ALA A 102 3.75 -14.49 6.97
C ALA A 102 4.38 -13.55 8.01
N ALA A 103 5.02 -14.13 9.05
CA ALA A 103 5.70 -13.37 10.11
C ALA A 103 6.89 -12.57 9.57
N GLU A 104 7.66 -13.15 8.65
CA GLU A 104 8.76 -12.46 7.97
C GLU A 104 8.26 -11.26 7.15
N PHE A 105 7.20 -11.45 6.35
CA PHE A 105 6.60 -10.38 5.58
C PHE A 105 6.08 -9.24 6.47
N ILE A 106 5.43 -9.56 7.60
CA ILE A 106 4.97 -8.57 8.57
C ILE A 106 6.16 -7.79 9.15
N ARG A 107 7.28 -8.44 9.47
CA ARG A 107 8.49 -7.76 9.96
C ARG A 107 9.03 -6.74 8.96
N TRP A 108 8.93 -7.00 7.66
CA TRP A 108 9.32 -6.03 6.63
C TRP A 108 8.42 -4.79 6.57
N CYS A 109 7.18 -4.90 7.04
CA CYS A 109 6.20 -3.80 7.03
C CYS A 109 6.29 -2.89 8.27
N ARG A 110 7.07 -3.25 9.29
CA ARG A 110 7.07 -2.59 10.61
C ARG A 110 8.46 -2.07 10.98
N PHE A 111 8.52 -0.90 11.57
CA PHE A 111 9.75 -0.35 12.14
C PHE A 111 10.10 -1.05 13.46
N ALA A 112 11.35 -0.90 13.89
CA ALA A 112 11.78 -1.34 15.21
C ALA A 112 10.87 -0.74 16.32
N PRO A 113 10.56 -1.48 17.40
CA PRO A 113 11.01 -2.85 17.70
C PRO A 113 10.12 -3.96 17.11
N LEU A 114 9.02 -3.62 16.44
CA LEU A 114 8.04 -4.61 15.96
C LEU A 114 8.46 -5.31 14.66
N GLY A 115 9.38 -4.71 13.91
CA GLY A 115 9.92 -5.28 12.69
C GLY A 115 11.28 -4.73 12.33
N THR A 116 11.63 -4.89 11.06
CA THR A 116 12.94 -4.53 10.51
C THR A 116 12.83 -3.67 9.26
N ARG A 117 11.72 -2.94 9.11
CA ARG A 117 11.60 -1.90 8.09
C ARG A 117 12.67 -0.84 8.30
N GLY A 118 13.38 -0.50 7.24
CA GLY A 118 14.41 0.53 7.21
C GLY A 118 13.77 1.91 7.33
N PHE A 119 14.33 2.74 8.21
CA PHE A 119 13.75 4.02 8.53
C PHE A 119 14.18 5.09 7.52
N ASN A 120 13.24 5.51 6.68
CA ASN A 120 13.40 6.58 5.71
C ASN A 120 12.18 7.51 5.79
N MET A 121 12.40 8.82 5.79
CA MET A 121 11.34 9.82 5.90
C MET A 121 11.10 10.60 4.60
N SER A 122 11.85 10.32 3.53
CA SER A 122 11.68 11.02 2.25
C SER A 122 10.50 10.50 1.43
N GLY A 123 9.94 9.34 1.77
CA GLY A 123 8.79 8.74 1.10
C GLY A 123 7.47 9.44 1.37
N ARG A 124 6.45 9.08 0.59
CA ARG A 124 5.09 9.63 0.72
C ARG A 124 4.43 9.23 2.05
N ASP A 125 4.74 8.06 2.57
CA ASP A 125 4.23 7.52 3.83
C ASP A 125 4.68 8.32 5.07
N ALA A 126 5.78 9.07 4.95
CA ALA A 126 6.25 10.05 5.94
C ALA A 126 5.88 11.49 5.57
N ASP A 127 4.94 11.67 4.64
CA ASP A 127 4.56 12.97 4.07
C ASP A 127 5.75 13.78 3.55
N TYR A 128 6.75 13.13 2.94
CA TYR A 128 7.95 13.80 2.43
C TYR A 128 8.65 14.65 3.51
N THR A 129 8.94 14.06 4.67
CA THR A 129 9.54 14.69 5.87
C THR A 129 8.64 15.65 6.65
N TYR A 130 7.39 15.87 6.24
CA TYR A 130 6.46 16.74 6.97
C TYR A 130 5.82 16.06 8.18
N LYS A 131 5.90 14.73 8.30
CA LYS A 131 5.43 13.99 9.47
C LYS A 131 6.53 13.92 10.54
N PRO A 132 6.24 14.23 11.82
CA PRO A 132 7.22 14.05 12.89
C PRO A 132 7.70 12.59 12.97
N ALA A 133 9.01 12.37 13.10
CA ALA A 133 9.63 11.03 13.04
C ALA A 133 8.97 10.01 13.99
N VAL A 134 8.69 10.44 15.23
CA VAL A 134 8.04 9.58 16.23
C VAL A 134 6.62 9.21 15.79
N ARG A 135 5.84 10.18 15.31
CA ARG A 135 4.48 9.94 14.81
C ARG A 135 4.47 9.05 13.58
N PHE A 136 5.43 9.22 12.67
CA PHE A 136 5.58 8.34 11.52
C PHE A 136 5.82 6.90 11.97
N ALA A 137 6.76 6.66 12.88
CA ALA A 137 7.04 5.32 13.40
C ALA A 137 5.83 4.69 14.09
N GLU A 138 5.15 5.45 14.96
CA GLU A 138 3.93 5.00 15.67
C GLU A 138 2.80 4.63 14.70
N ASP A 139 2.54 5.49 13.72
CA ASP A 139 1.46 5.30 12.77
C ASP A 139 1.74 4.14 11.82
N SER A 140 2.94 4.04 11.24
CA SER A 140 3.31 2.92 10.37
C SER A 140 3.39 1.57 11.09
N ASN A 141 3.55 1.58 12.42
CA ASN A 141 3.49 0.35 13.21
C ASN A 141 2.05 -0.03 13.58
N ARG A 142 1.16 0.95 13.69
CA ARG A 142 -0.27 0.75 13.96
C ARG A 142 -1.04 0.36 12.70
N GLU A 143 -0.70 0.92 11.55
CA GLU A 143 -1.31 0.69 10.22
C GLU A 143 -0.55 -0.38 9.44
#